data_AF-A0A9W9YY95-F1
#
_entry.id   AF-A0A9W9YY95-F1
#
_cell.length_a   1.000
_cell.length_b   1.000
_cell.length_c   1.000
_cell.angle_alpha   90.00
_cell.angle_beta   90.00
_cell.angle_gamma   90.00
#
_symmetry.space_group_name_H-M   'P 1'
#
loop_
_entity.id
_entity.type
_entity.pdbx_description
1 polymer ?
#
loop_
_entity_poly.entity_id
_entity_poly.type
_entity_poly.pdbx_seq_one_letter_code
_entity_poly.pdbx_strand_id
1 'polypeptide(L)'
;MLSDTTERETACKQDDILTSFCNIDDITGKPETQIKVLILYPNGEVTTRKTFDNSTKYLIMNLALKNWSAAANHAFKHEELKQHTTEAIRRAVSESSKILANPKRFSREEKPEEIAAFSNNIFTHEVSVFCPLWHACMKGACGITAAKGQTDKITKSTNVMALATASLARFRNPQLSAYAYRLSTILYHSGAKHNDILRLNRLGVCMSAQSAVNFQRQMGENFDAKVLIWKRGIEETAAALHLFNNVLVEQVPVTGEAEEGMDYVVDIDMEETT
;
A
#
# COMPACT_ATOMS: atom_id res chain seq x y z
N MET A 1 -26.41 39.43 36.16
CA MET A 1 -27.38 38.51 36.78
C MET A 1 -28.80 38.58 36.19
N LEU A 2 -29.13 39.57 35.34
CA LEU A 2 -30.43 39.64 34.65
C LEU A 2 -30.43 39.08 33.21
N SER A 3 -29.27 38.69 32.68
CA SER A 3 -29.11 38.13 31.32
C SER A 3 -29.29 36.61 31.25
N ASP A 4 -28.92 35.88 32.31
CA ASP A 4 -29.04 34.41 32.37
C ASP A 4 -30.49 33.90 32.46
N THR A 5 -31.39 34.71 33.02
CA THR A 5 -32.81 34.37 33.16
C THR A 5 -33.55 34.48 31.82
N THR A 6 -33.21 35.48 31.00
CA THR A 6 -33.82 35.65 29.67
C THR A 6 -33.35 34.60 28.67
N GLU A 7 -32.07 34.20 28.70
CA GLU A 7 -31.55 33.15 27.81
C GLU A 7 -32.10 31.75 28.15
N ARG A 8 -32.29 31.46 29.45
CA ARG A 8 -32.94 30.22 29.91
C ARG A 8 -34.43 30.19 29.58
N GLU A 9 -35.15 31.30 29.68
CA GLU A 9 -36.55 31.37 29.26
C GLU A 9 -36.73 31.24 27.74
N THR A 10 -35.79 31.76 26.93
CA THR A 10 -35.82 31.57 25.47
C THR A 10 -35.48 30.13 25.05
N ALA A 11 -34.52 29.48 25.73
CA ALA A 11 -34.19 28.08 25.48
C ALA A 11 -35.34 27.14 25.90
N CYS A 12 -35.96 27.38 27.05
CA CYS A 12 -37.12 26.61 27.53
C CYS A 12 -38.33 26.77 26.59
N LYS A 13 -38.59 27.99 26.08
CA LYS A 13 -39.65 28.23 25.09
C LYS A 13 -39.36 27.55 23.75
N GLN A 14 -38.10 27.49 23.31
CA GLN A 14 -37.72 26.75 22.09
C GLN A 14 -37.87 25.24 22.26
N ASP A 15 -37.54 24.68 23.42
CA ASP A 15 -37.74 23.26 23.72
C ASP A 15 -39.23 22.88 23.81
N ASP A 16 -40.08 23.74 24.37
CA ASP A 16 -41.53 23.56 24.39
C ASP A 16 -42.17 23.67 22.99
N ILE A 17 -41.65 24.55 22.14
CA ILE A 17 -42.07 24.66 20.73
C ILE A 17 -41.65 23.40 19.95
N LEU A 18 -40.40 22.94 20.13
CA LEU A 18 -39.86 21.73 19.50
C LEU A 18 -40.66 20.47 19.87
N THR A 19 -40.98 20.31 21.15
CA THR A 19 -41.78 19.18 21.64
C THR A 19 -43.20 19.19 21.08
N SER A 20 -43.81 20.37 20.88
CA SER A 20 -45.12 20.47 20.22
C SER A 20 -45.09 20.04 18.74
N PHE A 21 -44.00 20.34 18.02
CA PHE A 21 -43.82 19.91 16.63
C PHE A 21 -43.38 18.45 16.48
N CYS A 22 -42.79 17.83 17.50
CA CYS A 22 -42.46 16.40 17.54
C CYS A 22 -43.68 15.50 17.72
N ASN A 23 -44.87 16.05 17.95
CA ASN A 23 -46.05 15.24 18.19
C ASN A 23 -46.43 14.37 16.97
N ILE A 24 -46.72 13.09 17.23
CA ILE A 24 -46.88 12.01 16.22
C ILE A 24 -48.36 11.85 15.82
N ASP A 25 -49.28 12.47 16.56
CA ASP A 25 -50.73 12.36 16.36
C ASP A 25 -51.19 12.68 14.93
N ASP A 26 -50.47 13.55 14.22
CA ASP A 26 -50.72 13.94 12.82
C ASP A 26 -50.44 12.83 11.77
N ILE A 27 -49.82 11.72 12.16
CA ILE A 27 -49.22 10.72 11.26
C ILE A 27 -49.95 9.37 11.34
N THR A 28 -50.87 9.20 12.31
CA THR A 28 -51.41 7.90 12.74
C THR A 28 -52.50 7.29 11.84
N GLY A 29 -52.73 7.81 10.64
CA GLY A 29 -53.90 7.45 9.81
C GLY A 29 -53.72 6.34 8.74
N LYS A 30 -52.51 5.86 8.41
CA LYS A 30 -52.31 4.91 7.29
C LYS A 30 -51.30 3.79 7.61
N PRO A 31 -51.47 2.57 7.08
CA PRO A 31 -50.62 1.39 7.36
C PRO A 31 -49.22 1.41 6.70
N GLU A 32 -48.81 2.53 6.10
CA GLU A 32 -47.52 2.68 5.43
C GLU A 32 -46.51 3.43 6.31
N THR A 33 -45.21 3.21 6.08
CA THR A 33 -44.13 3.94 6.75
C THR A 33 -44.22 5.44 6.44
N GLN A 34 -44.49 6.24 7.46
CA GLN A 34 -44.59 7.70 7.36
C GLN A 34 -43.43 8.37 8.11
N ILE A 35 -42.92 9.46 7.54
CA ILE A 35 -41.75 10.18 8.06
C ILE A 35 -42.10 11.66 8.11
N LYS A 36 -41.91 12.27 9.28
CA LYS A 36 -42.01 13.71 9.50
C LYS A 36 -40.59 14.24 9.71
N VAL A 37 -40.15 15.14 8.83
CA VAL A 37 -38.86 15.81 8.99
C VAL A 37 -39.13 17.23 9.44
N LEU A 38 -38.48 17.60 10.54
CA LEU A 38 -38.46 18.94 11.09
C LEU A 38 -37.12 19.58 10.71
N ILE A 39 -37.16 20.69 9.96
CA ILE A 39 -35.97 21.48 9.63
C ILE A 39 -36.05 22.76 10.45
N LEU A 40 -35.11 22.91 11.38
CA LEU A 40 -34.93 24.11 12.20
C LEU A 40 -33.89 25.00 11.55
N TYR A 41 -34.32 26.18 11.15
CA TYR A 41 -33.41 27.20 10.64
C TYR A 41 -32.88 28.07 11.79
N PRO A 42 -31.66 28.64 11.68
CA PRO A 42 -31.06 29.49 12.72
C PRO A 42 -31.87 30.76 13.04
N ASN A 43 -32.79 31.14 12.16
CA ASN A 43 -33.72 32.27 12.31
C ASN A 43 -34.94 31.93 13.21
N GLY A 44 -35.03 30.70 13.72
CA GLY A 44 -36.16 30.24 14.55
C GLY A 44 -37.36 29.72 13.75
N GLU A 45 -37.27 29.65 12.41
CA GLU A 45 -38.33 29.11 11.57
C GLU A 45 -38.27 27.57 11.54
N VAL A 46 -39.41 26.92 11.80
CA VAL A 46 -39.54 25.46 11.79
C VAL A 46 -40.38 25.04 10.59
N THR A 47 -39.76 24.38 9.62
CA THR A 47 -40.49 23.81 8.48
C THR A 47 -40.72 22.32 8.70
N THR A 48 -41.99 21.91 8.60
CA THR A 48 -42.39 20.50 8.73
C THR A 48 -42.68 19.94 7.34
N ARG A 49 -41.91 18.95 6.90
CA ARG A 49 -42.20 18.20 5.67
C ARG A 49 -42.77 16.82 6.02
N LYS A 50 -43.95 16.52 5.46
CA LYS A 50 -44.72 15.29 5.72
C LYS A 50 -44.85 14.41 4.47
N THR A 51 -44.68 14.99 3.28
CA THR A 51 -44.78 14.27 2.00
C THR A 51 -43.40 14.09 1.42
N PHE A 52 -43.05 12.83 1.19
CA PHE A 52 -41.81 12.42 0.56
C PHE A 52 -42.12 11.33 -0.45
N ASP A 53 -41.35 11.28 -1.52
CA ASP A 53 -41.34 10.10 -2.38
C ASP A 53 -40.82 8.89 -1.59
N ASN A 54 -41.27 7.69 -1.96
CA ASN A 54 -40.90 6.46 -1.28
C ASN A 54 -39.37 6.27 -1.26
N SER A 55 -38.66 6.68 -2.33
CA SER A 55 -37.20 6.61 -2.39
C SER A 55 -36.51 7.48 -1.31
N THR A 56 -36.98 8.71 -1.14
CA THR A 56 -36.48 9.67 -0.14
C THR A 56 -36.84 9.25 1.28
N LYS A 57 -38.02 8.64 1.49
CA LYS A 57 -38.42 8.10 2.80
C LYS A 57 -37.42 7.04 3.29
N TYR A 58 -37.14 6.04 2.46
CA TYR A 58 -36.20 4.98 2.83
C TYR A 58 -34.78 5.51 3.03
N LEU A 59 -34.36 6.54 2.30
CA LEU A 59 -33.08 7.20 2.52
C LEU A 59 -33.01 7.84 3.91
N ILE A 60 -33.98 8.68 4.25
CA ILE A 60 -34.05 9.40 5.54
C ILE A 60 -34.12 8.40 6.70
N MET A 61 -34.95 7.37 6.58
CA MET A 61 -35.09 6.32 7.59
C MET A 61 -33.77 5.59 7.83
N ASN A 62 -33.09 5.15 6.77
CA ASN A 62 -31.82 4.43 6.90
C ASN A 62 -30.69 5.33 7.43
N LEU A 63 -30.70 6.64 7.11
CA LEU A 63 -29.78 7.61 7.70
C LEU A 63 -30.03 7.78 9.20
N ALA A 64 -31.30 7.93 9.61
CA ALA A 64 -31.67 8.07 11.02
C ALA A 64 -31.33 6.80 11.84
N LEU A 65 -31.55 5.62 11.26
CA LEU A 65 -31.22 4.32 11.86
C LEU A 65 -29.72 3.98 11.78
N LYS A 66 -28.86 4.87 11.26
CA LYS A 66 -27.42 4.65 11.07
C LYS A 66 -27.08 3.41 10.23
N ASN A 67 -28.00 3.01 9.35
CA ASN A 67 -27.78 1.92 8.41
C ASN A 67 -27.11 2.46 7.13
N TRP A 68 -25.80 2.71 7.22
CA TRP A 68 -25.02 3.39 6.18
C TRP A 68 -25.02 2.66 4.84
N SER A 69 -25.04 1.32 4.83
CA SER A 69 -25.02 0.53 3.60
C SER A 69 -26.33 0.66 2.83
N ALA A 70 -27.47 0.54 3.54
CA ALA A 70 -28.77 0.75 2.95
C ALA A 70 -28.97 2.21 2.54
N ALA A 71 -28.54 3.16 3.37
CA ALA A 71 -28.60 4.59 3.06
C ALA A 71 -27.82 4.92 1.78
N ALA A 72 -26.59 4.42 1.63
CA ALA A 72 -25.79 4.61 0.41
C ALA A 72 -26.51 4.03 -0.82
N ASN A 73 -27.04 2.81 -0.72
CA ASN A 73 -27.78 2.18 -1.81
C ASN A 73 -29.03 2.98 -2.22
N HIS A 74 -29.74 3.57 -1.27
CA HIS A 74 -30.86 4.46 -1.56
C HIS A 74 -30.42 5.81 -2.15
N ALA A 75 -29.29 6.36 -1.71
CA ALA A 75 -28.71 7.58 -2.27
C ALA A 75 -28.33 7.43 -3.75
N PHE A 76 -27.78 6.27 -4.15
CA PHE A 76 -27.46 5.98 -5.55
C PHE A 76 -28.69 5.74 -6.44
N LYS A 77 -29.83 5.34 -5.85
CA LYS A 77 -31.10 5.13 -6.56
C LYS A 77 -31.88 6.43 -6.76
N HIS A 78 -31.69 7.41 -5.88
CA HIS A 78 -32.40 8.69 -5.94
C HIS A 78 -31.85 9.57 -7.07
N GLU A 79 -32.72 10.03 -7.97
CA GLU A 79 -32.31 10.63 -9.25
C GLU A 79 -31.51 11.93 -9.08
N GLU A 80 -31.95 12.82 -8.19
CA GLU A 80 -31.26 14.10 -7.90
C GLU A 80 -29.91 13.89 -7.18
N LEU A 81 -29.88 13.01 -6.17
CA LEU A 81 -28.70 12.74 -5.35
C LEU A 81 -27.66 11.92 -6.09
N LYS A 82 -28.06 11.05 -7.02
CA LYS A 82 -27.14 10.21 -7.80
C LYS A 82 -26.09 11.05 -8.53
N GLN A 83 -26.48 12.15 -9.16
CA GLN A 83 -25.53 13.01 -9.87
C GLN A 83 -24.51 13.64 -8.90
N HIS A 84 -25.00 14.23 -7.81
CA HIS A 84 -24.15 14.88 -6.80
C HIS A 84 -23.22 13.89 -6.10
N THR A 85 -23.71 12.71 -5.72
CA THR A 85 -22.92 11.66 -5.10
C THR A 85 -21.85 11.11 -6.04
N THR A 86 -22.19 10.89 -7.32
CA THR A 86 -21.22 10.41 -8.33
C THR A 86 -20.11 11.43 -8.56
N GLU A 87 -20.44 12.71 -8.65
CA GLU A 87 -19.47 13.79 -8.81
C GLU A 87 -18.58 13.95 -7.56
N ALA A 88 -19.15 13.84 -6.36
CA ALA A 88 -18.38 13.87 -5.12
C ALA A 88 -17.38 12.70 -5.04
N ILE A 89 -17.81 11.48 -5.38
CA ILE A 89 -16.94 10.30 -5.43
C ILE A 89 -15.84 10.49 -6.48
N ARG A 90 -16.19 10.98 -7.68
CA ARG A 90 -15.23 11.26 -8.74
C ARG A 90 -14.12 12.22 -8.27
N ARG A 91 -14.48 13.29 -7.55
CA ARG A 91 -13.51 14.24 -7.00
C ARG A 91 -12.61 13.60 -5.95
N ALA A 92 -13.19 12.87 -5.00
CA ALA A 92 -12.44 12.22 -3.93
C ALA A 92 -11.47 11.12 -4.46
N VAL A 93 -11.90 10.36 -5.48
CA VAL A 93 -11.04 9.41 -6.19
C VAL A 93 -9.94 10.14 -6.97
N SER A 94 -10.27 11.27 -7.60
CA SER A 94 -9.28 12.08 -8.33
C SER A 94 -8.19 12.63 -7.39
N GLU A 95 -8.56 13.08 -6.19
CA GLU A 95 -7.60 13.50 -5.16
C GLU A 95 -6.73 12.33 -4.69
N SER A 96 -7.35 11.18 -4.40
CA SER A 96 -6.62 9.95 -4.06
C SER A 96 -5.62 9.57 -5.16
N SER A 97 -6.01 9.71 -6.43
CA SER A 97 -5.14 9.42 -7.58
C SER A 97 -3.94 10.37 -7.69
N LYS A 98 -4.08 11.65 -7.29
CA LYS A 98 -2.95 12.60 -7.23
C LYS A 98 -1.96 12.21 -6.15
N ILE A 99 -2.46 11.70 -5.01
CA ILE A 99 -1.62 11.19 -3.93
C ILE A 99 -0.84 9.95 -4.41
N LEU A 100 -1.52 9.03 -5.10
CA LEU A 100 -0.90 7.84 -5.73
C LEU A 100 0.19 8.20 -6.74
N ALA A 101 0.01 9.28 -7.51
CA ALA A 101 0.96 9.71 -8.52
C ALA A 101 2.22 10.41 -7.96
N ASN A 102 2.28 10.67 -6.64
CA ASN A 102 3.38 11.39 -6.03
C ASN A 102 4.63 10.50 -5.88
N PRO A 103 5.73 10.79 -6.61
CA PRO A 103 6.93 9.95 -6.61
C PRO A 103 7.71 9.99 -5.28
N LYS A 104 7.41 10.94 -4.40
CA LYS A 104 8.02 11.02 -3.06
C LYS A 104 7.38 10.08 -2.05
N ARG A 105 6.20 9.53 -2.36
CA ARG A 105 5.37 8.77 -1.40
C ARG A 105 5.33 7.28 -1.68
N PHE A 106 5.33 6.90 -2.95
CA PHE A 106 5.42 5.51 -3.37
C PHE A 106 6.81 5.28 -3.91
N SER A 107 7.51 4.28 -3.37
CA SER A 107 8.91 4.03 -3.67
C SER A 107 9.15 3.94 -5.16
N ARG A 108 10.02 4.83 -5.65
CA ARG A 108 10.60 4.77 -6.97
C ARG A 108 11.76 3.79 -6.91
N GLU A 109 11.42 2.51 -6.82
CA GLU A 109 12.45 1.48 -6.75
C GLU A 109 12.99 1.29 -8.17
N GLU A 110 14.17 1.85 -8.41
CA GLU A 110 14.91 1.69 -9.66
C GLU A 110 16.04 0.67 -9.49
N LYS A 111 16.47 0.41 -8.25
CA LYS A 111 17.57 -0.52 -7.98
C LYS A 111 17.08 -1.96 -7.91
N PRO A 112 17.88 -2.93 -8.41
CA PRO A 112 17.61 -4.36 -8.29
C PRO A 112 17.29 -4.83 -6.87
N GLU A 113 18.02 -4.34 -5.88
CA GLU A 113 17.89 -4.74 -4.47
C GLU A 113 16.56 -4.27 -3.87
N GLU A 114 16.14 -3.05 -4.20
CA GLU A 114 14.86 -2.48 -3.75
C GLU A 114 13.69 -3.25 -4.35
N ILE A 115 13.77 -3.59 -5.64
CA ILE A 115 12.76 -4.39 -6.34
C ILE A 115 12.69 -5.83 -5.81
N ALA A 116 13.80 -6.39 -5.32
CA ALA A 116 13.81 -7.68 -4.66
C ALA A 116 13.13 -7.64 -3.27
N ALA A 117 13.25 -6.51 -2.55
CA ALA A 117 12.58 -6.27 -1.28
C ALA A 117 11.08 -5.93 -1.46
N PHE A 118 10.65 -5.54 -2.66
CA PHE A 118 9.28 -5.15 -2.94
C PHE A 118 8.25 -6.26 -2.65
N SER A 119 7.34 -5.97 -1.74
CA SER A 119 6.24 -6.87 -1.37
C SER A 119 4.89 -6.24 -1.68
N ASN A 120 4.03 -7.01 -2.37
CA ASN A 120 2.66 -6.60 -2.67
C ASN A 120 1.84 -6.35 -1.39
N ASN A 121 2.16 -7.04 -0.29
CA ASN A 121 1.52 -6.83 1.00
C ASN A 121 1.90 -5.47 1.60
N ILE A 122 3.17 -5.09 1.52
CA ILE A 122 3.66 -3.80 2.02
C ILE A 122 3.06 -2.68 1.17
N PHE A 123 3.12 -2.81 -0.16
CA PHE A 123 2.56 -1.82 -1.08
C PHE A 123 1.05 -1.60 -0.87
N THR A 124 0.27 -2.66 -0.72
CA THR A 124 -1.18 -2.53 -0.47
C THR A 124 -1.48 -1.96 0.92
N HIS A 125 -0.63 -2.24 1.92
CA HIS A 125 -0.72 -1.61 3.22
C HIS A 125 -0.43 -0.10 3.13
N GLU A 126 0.61 0.31 2.42
CA GLU A 126 0.91 1.73 2.16
C GLU A 126 -0.27 2.45 1.48
N VAL A 127 -0.87 1.83 0.46
CA VAL A 127 -2.06 2.35 -0.22
C VAL A 127 -3.22 2.48 0.76
N SER A 128 -3.37 1.57 1.72
CA SER A 128 -4.42 1.65 2.75
C SER A 128 -4.25 2.83 3.70
N VAL A 129 -3.01 3.23 3.98
CA VAL A 129 -2.67 4.34 4.87
C VAL A 129 -2.78 5.67 4.13
N PHE A 130 -2.21 5.76 2.92
CA PHE A 130 -2.12 7.02 2.18
C PHE A 130 -3.37 7.33 1.35
N CYS A 131 -4.09 6.32 0.87
CA CYS A 131 -5.28 6.46 0.01
C CYS A 131 -6.42 5.52 0.48
N PRO A 132 -6.96 5.74 1.69
CA PRO A 132 -7.93 4.82 2.30
C PRO A 132 -9.22 4.66 1.48
N LEU A 133 -9.67 5.74 0.82
CA LEU A 133 -10.85 5.70 -0.03
C LEU A 133 -10.64 4.78 -1.25
N TRP A 134 -9.53 4.95 -1.96
CA TRP A 134 -9.17 4.09 -3.10
C TRP A 134 -9.05 2.63 -2.66
N HIS A 135 -8.39 2.38 -1.54
CA HIS A 135 -8.25 1.03 -0.98
C HIS A 135 -9.62 0.40 -0.65
N ALA A 136 -10.54 1.17 -0.07
CA ALA A 136 -11.89 0.71 0.22
C ALA A 136 -12.66 0.33 -1.07
N CYS A 137 -12.55 1.16 -2.12
CA CYS A 137 -13.11 0.84 -3.44
C CYS A 137 -12.53 -0.47 -4.00
N MET A 138 -11.21 -0.65 -3.90
CA MET A 138 -10.53 -1.86 -4.37
C MET A 138 -10.94 -3.11 -3.59
N LYS A 139 -11.07 -3.02 -2.25
CA LYS A 139 -11.60 -4.11 -1.42
C LYS A 139 -13.02 -4.50 -1.81
N GLY A 140 -13.87 -3.50 -2.03
CA GLY A 140 -15.26 -3.71 -2.49
C GLY A 140 -15.31 -4.40 -3.84
N ALA A 141 -14.53 -3.93 -4.81
CA ALA A 141 -14.44 -4.52 -6.15
C ALA A 141 -13.88 -5.96 -6.14
N CYS A 142 -12.94 -6.25 -5.25
CA CYS A 142 -12.41 -7.60 -5.06
C CYS A 142 -13.35 -8.53 -4.25
N GLY A 143 -14.51 -8.04 -3.80
CA GLY A 143 -15.45 -8.81 -3.00
C GLY A 143 -14.91 -9.20 -1.62
N ILE A 144 -13.91 -8.48 -1.11
CA ILE A 144 -13.32 -8.72 0.22
C ILE A 144 -14.29 -8.17 1.25
N THR A 145 -15.32 -8.95 1.56
CA THR A 145 -16.18 -8.69 2.71
C THR A 145 -15.50 -9.25 3.97
N ALA A 146 -15.70 -8.60 5.13
CA ALA A 146 -15.11 -9.02 6.41
C ALA A 146 -15.51 -10.45 6.84
N ALA A 147 -16.36 -11.13 6.06
CA ALA A 147 -16.84 -12.47 6.33
C ALA A 147 -16.10 -13.52 5.49
N LYS A 148 -15.47 -14.43 6.23
CA LYS A 148 -15.01 -15.80 5.88
C LYS A 148 -13.55 -15.94 5.48
N GLY A 149 -12.87 -16.69 6.34
CA GLY A 149 -11.50 -17.17 6.20
C GLY A 149 -11.28 -17.83 4.85
N GLN A 150 -10.33 -17.27 4.11
CA GLN A 150 -9.68 -17.89 2.96
C GLN A 150 -8.41 -17.09 2.75
N THR A 151 -7.35 -17.50 3.45
CA THR A 151 -6.00 -16.95 3.33
C THR A 151 -5.55 -16.86 1.86
N ASP A 152 -5.94 -17.84 1.04
CA ASP A 152 -5.62 -17.87 -0.40
C ASP A 152 -6.41 -16.87 -1.25
N LYS A 153 -7.67 -16.55 -0.87
CA LYS A 153 -8.40 -15.46 -1.55
C LYS A 153 -7.85 -14.11 -1.15
N ILE A 154 -7.40 -13.97 0.10
CA ILE A 154 -6.78 -12.74 0.58
C ILE A 154 -5.48 -12.49 -0.20
N THR A 155 -4.58 -13.45 -0.34
CA THR A 155 -3.33 -13.27 -1.11
C THR A 155 -3.57 -12.97 -2.58
N LYS A 156 -4.49 -13.68 -3.25
CA LYS A 156 -4.86 -13.38 -4.64
C LYS A 156 -5.45 -11.98 -4.77
N SER A 157 -6.34 -11.58 -3.85
CA SER A 157 -6.94 -10.26 -3.86
C SER A 157 -5.91 -9.15 -3.63
N THR A 158 -4.94 -9.35 -2.73
CA THR A 158 -3.85 -8.40 -2.49
C THR A 158 -3.00 -8.20 -3.73
N ASN A 159 -2.66 -9.28 -4.45
CA ASN A 159 -1.92 -9.19 -5.70
C ASN A 159 -2.70 -8.43 -6.78
N VAL A 160 -4.01 -8.68 -6.90
CA VAL A 160 -4.87 -7.97 -7.86
C VAL A 160 -4.98 -6.48 -7.50
N MET A 161 -5.16 -6.16 -6.22
CA MET A 161 -5.21 -4.77 -5.75
C MET A 161 -3.88 -4.05 -5.99
N ALA A 162 -2.75 -4.71 -5.74
CA ALA A 162 -1.42 -4.19 -6.00
C ALA A 162 -1.21 -3.92 -7.49
N LEU A 163 -1.51 -4.88 -8.36
CA LEU A 163 -1.39 -4.76 -9.81
C LEU A 163 -2.23 -3.58 -10.34
N ALA A 164 -3.51 -3.53 -9.98
CA ALA A 164 -4.42 -2.50 -10.47
C ALA A 164 -4.00 -1.11 -10.00
N THR A 165 -3.60 -0.98 -8.73
CA THR A 165 -3.16 0.30 -8.16
C THR A 165 -1.84 0.75 -8.77
N ALA A 166 -0.87 -0.16 -8.95
CA ALA A 166 0.40 0.15 -9.58
C ALA A 166 0.24 0.53 -11.06
N SER A 167 -0.63 -0.16 -11.79
CA SER A 167 -0.92 0.15 -13.20
C SER A 167 -1.56 1.54 -13.33
N LEU A 168 -2.48 1.90 -12.44
CA LEU A 168 -3.09 3.22 -12.40
C LEU A 168 -2.08 4.32 -12.02
N ALA A 169 -1.26 4.06 -10.99
CA ALA A 169 -0.22 4.99 -10.55
C ALA A 169 0.79 5.27 -11.67
N ARG A 170 1.18 4.23 -12.41
CA ARG A 170 2.11 4.33 -13.54
C ARG A 170 1.51 5.06 -14.74
N PHE A 171 0.23 4.86 -15.03
CA PHE A 171 -0.46 5.63 -16.08
C PHE A 171 -0.42 7.14 -15.80
N ARG A 172 -0.52 7.54 -14.53
CA ARG A 172 -0.45 8.95 -14.10
C ARG A 172 0.98 9.47 -14.01
N ASN A 173 1.91 8.63 -13.55
CA ASN A 173 3.31 8.97 -13.44
C ASN A 173 4.18 7.82 -13.96
N PRO A 174 4.74 7.94 -15.18
CA PRO A 174 5.58 6.90 -15.79
C PRO A 174 6.81 6.50 -14.97
N GLN A 175 7.25 7.35 -14.03
CA GLN A 175 8.40 7.10 -13.17
C GLN A 175 8.13 6.07 -12.07
N LEU A 176 6.86 5.86 -11.69
CA LEU A 176 6.46 4.83 -10.73
C LEU A 176 6.47 3.47 -11.42
N SER A 177 7.55 2.71 -11.20
CA SER A 177 7.88 1.56 -12.04
C SER A 177 8.30 0.29 -11.28
N ALA A 178 8.49 0.34 -9.96
CA ALA A 178 8.90 -0.80 -9.13
C ALA A 178 8.13 -2.10 -9.45
N TYR A 179 6.80 -2.04 -9.39
CA TYR A 179 5.92 -3.16 -9.71
C TYR A 179 6.05 -3.61 -11.17
N ALA A 180 6.20 -2.68 -12.11
CA ALA A 180 6.32 -2.97 -13.53
C ALA A 180 7.67 -3.63 -13.87
N TYR A 181 8.75 -3.23 -13.20
CA TYR A 181 10.06 -3.89 -13.30
C TYR A 181 9.99 -5.31 -12.75
N ARG A 182 9.42 -5.51 -11.56
CA ARG A 182 9.21 -6.84 -10.98
C ARG A 182 8.45 -7.76 -11.94
N LEU A 183 7.34 -7.28 -12.49
CA LEU A 183 6.55 -8.08 -13.41
C LEU A 183 7.27 -8.34 -14.74
N SER A 184 8.02 -7.37 -15.26
CA SER A 184 8.88 -7.56 -16.43
C SER A 184 9.92 -8.64 -16.22
N THR A 185 10.59 -8.66 -15.07
CA THR A 185 11.58 -9.68 -14.71
C THR A 185 10.92 -11.07 -14.65
N ILE A 186 9.75 -11.20 -14.01
CA ILE A 186 9.00 -12.45 -13.95
C ILE A 186 8.63 -12.94 -15.35
N LEU A 187 8.09 -12.07 -16.20
CA LEU A 187 7.69 -12.41 -17.57
C LEU A 187 8.89 -12.86 -18.41
N TYR A 188 10.03 -12.17 -18.26
CA TYR A 188 11.24 -12.50 -18.99
C TYR A 188 11.78 -13.88 -18.59
N HIS A 189 11.87 -14.17 -17.28
CA HIS A 189 12.27 -15.49 -16.79
C HIS A 189 11.27 -16.60 -17.13
N SER A 190 10.00 -16.25 -17.30
CA SER A 190 8.96 -17.18 -17.75
C SER A 190 9.02 -17.47 -19.26
N GLY A 191 9.95 -16.84 -20.00
CA GLY A 191 10.10 -17.02 -21.44
C GLY A 191 9.00 -16.33 -22.25
N ALA A 192 8.40 -15.25 -21.74
CA ALA A 192 7.39 -14.48 -22.48
C ALA A 192 7.97 -13.93 -23.79
N LYS A 193 7.22 -14.03 -24.88
CA LYS A 193 7.66 -13.53 -26.19
C LYS A 193 7.73 -12.00 -26.17
N HIS A 194 8.62 -11.46 -26.99
CA HIS A 194 8.77 -10.01 -27.15
C HIS A 194 7.45 -9.29 -27.48
N ASN A 195 6.61 -9.88 -28.34
CA ASN A 195 5.32 -9.31 -28.71
C ASN A 195 4.34 -9.26 -27.52
N ASP A 196 4.38 -10.25 -26.63
CA ASP A 196 3.53 -10.30 -25.45
C ASP A 196 3.95 -9.24 -24.43
N ILE A 197 5.26 -9.07 -24.23
CA ILE A 197 5.83 -8.00 -23.40
C ILE A 197 5.46 -6.62 -23.98
N LEU A 198 5.53 -6.44 -25.30
CA LEU A 198 5.13 -5.19 -25.95
C LEU A 198 3.64 -4.87 -25.70
N ARG A 199 2.76 -5.87 -25.82
CA ARG A 199 1.33 -5.72 -25.56
C ARG A 199 1.06 -5.37 -24.09
N LEU A 200 1.69 -6.08 -23.15
CA LEU A 200 1.55 -5.80 -21.71
C LEU A 200 2.14 -4.45 -21.32
N ASN A 201 3.20 -4.01 -21.99
CA ASN A 201 3.76 -2.67 -21.80
C ASN A 201 2.78 -1.58 -22.24
N ARG A 202 2.10 -1.74 -23.38
CA ARG A 202 1.06 -0.81 -23.85
C ARG A 202 -0.14 -0.73 -22.89
N LEU A 203 -0.40 -1.80 -22.13
CA LEU A 203 -1.41 -1.82 -21.06
C LEU A 203 -0.92 -1.20 -19.74
N GLY A 204 0.33 -0.74 -19.66
CA GLY A 204 0.91 -0.17 -18.44
C GLY A 204 1.32 -1.21 -17.39
N VAL A 205 1.23 -2.49 -17.72
CA VAL A 205 1.41 -3.62 -16.77
C VAL A 205 2.89 -3.93 -16.54
N CYS A 206 3.71 -3.89 -17.58
CA CYS A 206 5.15 -4.19 -17.49
C CYS A 206 6.02 -3.12 -18.17
N MET A 207 7.32 -3.12 -17.93
CA MET A 207 8.29 -2.27 -18.62
C MET A 207 8.45 -2.67 -20.09
N SER A 208 9.09 -1.79 -20.87
CA SER A 208 9.40 -2.10 -22.27
C SER A 208 10.37 -3.28 -22.31
N ALA A 209 10.35 -4.05 -23.40
CA ALA A 209 11.27 -5.19 -23.54
C ALA A 209 12.74 -4.76 -23.42
N GLN A 210 13.11 -3.60 -23.97
CA GLN A 210 14.46 -3.06 -23.86
C GLN A 210 14.81 -2.68 -22.41
N SER A 211 13.90 -2.00 -21.72
CA SER A 211 14.10 -1.64 -20.31
C SER A 211 14.21 -2.87 -19.42
N ALA A 212 13.44 -3.93 -19.70
CA ALA A 212 13.50 -5.20 -18.99
C ALA A 212 14.87 -5.89 -19.17
N VAL A 213 15.39 -5.92 -20.40
CA VAL A 213 16.72 -6.48 -20.69
C VAL A 213 17.83 -5.66 -20.01
N ASN A 214 17.76 -4.34 -20.09
CA ASN A 214 18.74 -3.47 -19.43
C ASN A 214 18.72 -3.68 -17.90
N PHE A 215 17.52 -3.76 -17.32
CA PHE A 215 17.36 -4.01 -15.90
C PHE A 215 17.86 -5.39 -15.47
N GLN A 216 17.65 -6.42 -16.30
CA GLN A 216 18.23 -7.74 -16.06
C GLN A 216 19.76 -7.72 -16.12
N ARG A 217 20.35 -6.97 -17.06
CA ARG A 217 21.81 -6.79 -17.11
C ARG A 217 22.31 -6.15 -15.82
N GLN A 218 21.64 -5.11 -15.32
CA GLN A 218 21.96 -4.49 -14.03
C GLN A 218 21.83 -5.47 -12.86
N MET A 219 20.83 -6.36 -12.84
CA MET A 219 20.76 -7.43 -11.84
C MET A 219 21.94 -8.41 -11.94
N GLY A 220 22.42 -8.65 -13.17
CA GLY A 220 23.50 -9.59 -13.45
C GLY A 220 24.91 -9.02 -13.26
N GLU A 221 25.09 -7.70 -13.14
CA GLU A 221 26.43 -7.08 -13.08
C GLU A 221 27.28 -7.57 -11.90
N ASN A 222 26.66 -7.99 -10.79
CA ASN A 222 27.37 -8.46 -9.59
C ASN A 222 26.99 -9.90 -9.19
N PHE A 223 26.55 -10.73 -10.15
CA PHE A 223 26.07 -12.08 -9.82
C PHE A 223 27.15 -12.98 -9.21
N ASP A 224 28.40 -12.79 -9.62
CA ASP A 224 29.58 -13.57 -9.21
C ASP A 224 30.41 -12.88 -8.13
N ALA A 225 30.08 -11.66 -7.73
CA ALA A 225 30.87 -10.86 -6.79
C ALA A 225 31.15 -11.61 -5.48
N LYS A 226 30.16 -12.33 -4.92
CA LYS A 226 30.34 -13.16 -3.72
C LYS A 226 31.28 -14.35 -3.96
N VAL A 227 31.19 -14.97 -5.14
CA VAL A 227 32.05 -16.10 -5.52
C VAL A 227 33.48 -15.63 -5.74
N LEU A 228 33.68 -14.46 -6.37
CA LEU A 228 34.99 -13.85 -6.57
C LEU A 228 35.66 -13.45 -5.26
N ILE A 229 34.90 -12.89 -4.31
CA ILE A 229 35.40 -12.59 -2.96
C ILE A 229 35.82 -13.88 -2.24
N TRP A 230 34.98 -14.90 -2.26
CA TRP A 230 35.29 -16.21 -1.66
C TRP A 230 36.53 -16.85 -2.29
N LYS A 231 36.61 -16.84 -3.62
CA LYS A 231 37.76 -17.36 -4.38
C LYS A 231 39.05 -16.63 -3.98
N ARG A 232 39.01 -15.30 -3.90
CA ARG A 232 40.17 -14.50 -3.48
C ARG A 232 40.63 -14.87 -2.07
N GLY A 233 39.69 -15.04 -1.13
CA GLY A 233 40.02 -15.46 0.23
C GLY A 233 40.71 -16.83 0.28
N ILE A 234 40.30 -17.78 -0.57
CA ILE A 234 40.97 -19.07 -0.70
C ILE A 234 42.37 -18.92 -1.29
N GLU A 235 42.52 -18.12 -2.35
CA GLU A 235 43.81 -17.89 -3.00
C GLU A 235 44.80 -17.21 -2.05
N GLU A 236 44.37 -16.23 -1.27
CA GLU A 236 45.20 -15.59 -0.23
C GLU A 236 45.62 -16.58 0.86
N THR A 237 44.69 -17.42 1.33
CA THR A 237 44.99 -18.44 2.35
C THR A 237 45.94 -19.50 1.81
N ALA A 238 45.76 -19.94 0.57
CA ALA A 238 46.65 -20.90 -0.10
C ALA A 238 48.04 -20.30 -0.34
N ALA A 239 48.12 -19.04 -0.74
CA ALA A 239 49.38 -18.32 -0.91
C ALA A 239 50.14 -18.17 0.43
N ALA A 240 49.42 -17.84 1.51
CA ALA A 240 50.02 -17.78 2.85
C ALA A 240 50.55 -19.14 3.30
N LEU A 241 49.81 -20.23 3.08
CA LEU A 241 50.27 -21.59 3.38
C LEU A 241 51.50 -21.99 2.55
N HIS A 242 51.55 -21.65 1.27
CA HIS A 242 52.73 -21.87 0.44
C HIS A 242 53.94 -21.09 0.95
N LEU A 243 53.74 -19.83 1.36
CA LEU A 243 54.79 -19.03 1.96
C LEU A 243 55.29 -19.64 3.28
N PHE A 244 54.39 -20.06 4.17
CA PHE A 244 54.78 -20.76 5.40
C PHE A 244 55.56 -22.04 5.11
N ASN A 245 55.12 -22.86 4.16
CA ASN A 245 55.84 -24.08 3.79
C ASN A 245 57.23 -23.77 3.20
N ASN A 246 57.35 -22.74 2.37
CA ASN A 246 58.65 -22.34 1.83
C ASN A 246 59.59 -21.82 2.93
N VAL A 247 59.08 -20.99 3.84
CA VAL A 247 59.85 -20.52 5.01
C VAL A 247 60.27 -21.69 5.89
N LEU A 248 59.40 -22.67 6.12
CA LEU A 248 59.77 -23.89 6.86
C LEU A 248 60.88 -24.67 6.16
N VAL A 249 60.84 -24.81 4.84
CA VAL A 249 61.88 -25.51 4.06
C VAL A 249 63.22 -24.75 4.04
N GLU A 250 63.19 -23.41 4.03
CA GLU A 250 64.41 -22.59 4.03
C GLU A 250 65.00 -22.36 5.43
N GLN A 251 64.17 -22.25 6.47
CA GLN A 251 64.62 -21.99 7.84
C GLN A 251 64.89 -23.26 8.65
N VAL A 252 64.25 -24.38 8.31
CA VAL A 252 64.57 -25.68 8.92
C VAL A 252 65.47 -26.43 7.95
N PRO A 253 66.76 -26.63 8.26
CA PRO A 253 67.61 -27.49 7.46
C PRO A 253 66.93 -28.84 7.36
N VAL A 254 66.72 -29.35 6.15
CA VAL A 254 66.37 -30.76 5.97
C VAL A 254 67.56 -31.54 6.52
N THR A 255 67.45 -31.99 7.77
CA THR A 255 68.31 -33.03 8.30
C THR A 255 68.07 -34.22 7.39
N GLY A 256 68.99 -34.43 6.45
CA GLY A 256 69.24 -35.77 5.94
C GLY A 256 69.40 -36.68 7.15
N GLU A 257 69.08 -37.96 7.00
CA GLU A 257 69.03 -39.00 8.04
C GLU A 257 70.36 -39.24 8.81
N ALA A 258 71.26 -38.26 8.90
CA ALA A 258 72.60 -38.35 9.46
C ALA A 258 72.91 -37.33 10.58
N GLU A 259 72.01 -36.43 10.98
CA GLU A 259 72.32 -35.43 12.04
C GLU A 259 71.23 -35.34 13.12
N GLU A 260 70.98 -36.46 13.81
CA GLU A 260 70.38 -36.45 15.15
C GLU A 260 71.41 -35.89 16.15
N GLY A 261 71.48 -34.56 16.33
CA GLY A 261 72.31 -34.00 17.41
C GLY A 261 72.73 -32.55 17.33
N MET A 262 72.05 -31.67 16.59
CA MET A 262 72.32 -30.23 16.68
C MET A 262 71.14 -29.48 17.29
N ASP A 263 71.34 -28.97 18.51
CA ASP A 263 70.46 -28.00 19.15
C ASP A 263 70.61 -26.66 18.41
N TYR A 264 69.52 -26.20 17.81
CA TYR A 264 69.46 -24.88 17.17
C TYR A 264 69.20 -23.81 18.23
N VAL A 265 70.16 -22.91 18.44
CA VAL A 265 69.96 -21.67 19.19
C VAL A 265 69.42 -20.62 18.23
N VAL A 266 68.16 -20.25 18.39
CA VAL A 266 67.56 -19.08 17.71
C VAL A 266 67.73 -17.89 18.65
N ASP A 267 68.73 -17.05 18.38
CA ASP A 267 68.86 -15.76 19.06
C ASP A 267 67.80 -14.81 18.50
N ILE A 268 66.77 -14.52 19.31
CA ILE A 268 65.76 -13.51 19.01
C ILE A 268 66.16 -12.23 19.76
N ASP A 269 66.72 -11.26 19.05
CA ASP A 269 66.92 -9.91 19.60
C ASP A 269 65.55 -9.24 19.80
N MET A 270 65.14 -9.13 21.07
CA MET A 270 63.89 -8.50 21.51
C MET A 270 64.10 -7.03 21.91
N GLU A 271 64.99 -6.31 21.24
CA GLU A 271 65.22 -4.88 21.50
C GLU A 271 64.87 -4.02 20.27
N GLU A 272 63.58 -3.94 19.95
CA GLU A 272 63.02 -2.73 19.31
C GLU A 272 61.50 -2.67 19.53
N THR A 273 61.08 -2.47 20.78
CA THR A 273 59.75 -1.90 21.10
C THR A 273 59.85 -0.96 22.31
N THR A 274 60.26 0.27 22.06
CA THR A 274 59.76 1.49 22.73
C THR A 274 59.85 2.67 21.79
#